data_AF-Q6ALN2-F1
#
_entry.id   AF-Q6ALN2-F1
#
_cell.length_a   1.000
_cell.length_b   1.000
_cell.length_c   1.000
_cell.angle_alpha   90.00
_cell.angle_beta   90.00
_cell.angle_gamma   90.00
#
_symmetry.space_group_name_H-M   'P 1'
#
loop_
_entity.id
_entity.type
_entity.pdbx_description
1 polymer ?
#
loop_
_entity_poly.entity_id
_entity_poly.type
_entity_poly.pdbx_seq_one_letter_code
_entity_poly.pdbx_strand_id
1 'polypeptide(L)'
;MASKYLSSLSKDDYLELTKKLWNIQNHKCFICEEEIDLDLNTTNIDHIVPLANKGKDAEVNFAVTHESCNKSKQDANLKIAKILQKLSKIQKSIQSKTSKSASLKDILKSYNGSKYEFKYKIEGMELKYSFSDIGDNKTYQTPIYTDNLSKEQTCFIEVPVEYLYHDEIINPRGINNSIGKLIKEFDKQNPQLHLSLARIEDDRLKIFDGQHKAGAQILLGTKKLVVRVFLEPNIDRLTETNTMLEYSTANCF
;
A
#
# COMPACT_ATOMS: atom_id res chain seq x y z
N MET A 1 9.36 16.96 20.62
CA MET A 1 8.72 18.13 21.27
C MET A 1 7.43 17.65 21.91
N ALA A 2 7.20 17.98 23.18
CA ALA A 2 5.95 17.64 23.87
C ALA A 2 4.83 18.63 23.52
N SER A 3 3.57 18.19 23.60
CA SER A 3 2.40 19.05 23.44
C SER A 3 2.31 20.04 24.59
N LYS A 4 2.23 21.34 24.30
CA LYS A 4 1.95 22.35 25.32
C LYS A 4 0.47 22.32 25.69
N TYR A 5 -0.39 22.11 24.70
CA TYR A 5 -1.84 21.99 24.89
C TYR A 5 -2.17 20.91 25.90
N LEU A 6 -1.76 19.66 25.62
CA LEU A 6 -2.09 18.52 26.48
C LEU A 6 -1.44 18.64 27.86
N SER A 7 -0.23 19.23 27.95
CA SER A 7 0.43 19.45 29.25
C SER A 7 -0.25 20.51 30.12
N SER A 8 -1.05 21.39 29.51
CA SER A 8 -1.75 22.46 30.23
C SER A 8 -3.13 22.05 30.76
N LEU A 9 -3.66 20.90 30.31
CA LEU A 9 -4.97 20.41 30.72
C LEU A 9 -4.94 19.89 32.15
N SER A 10 -6.01 20.16 32.90
CA SER A 10 -6.28 19.43 34.14
C SER A 10 -6.64 17.97 33.83
N LYS A 11 -6.70 17.14 34.87
CA LYS A 11 -7.13 15.74 34.72
C LYS A 11 -8.56 15.64 34.16
N ASP A 12 -9.45 16.52 34.62
CA ASP A 12 -10.85 16.51 34.20
C ASP A 12 -10.99 17.00 32.75
N ASP A 13 -10.27 18.06 32.36
CA ASP A 13 -10.27 18.56 30.97
C ASP A 13 -9.69 17.51 30.01
N TYR A 14 -8.67 16.76 30.42
CA TYR A 14 -8.12 15.66 29.62
C TYR A 14 -9.15 14.54 29.41
N LEU A 15 -9.94 14.22 30.44
CA LEU A 15 -11.01 13.22 30.34
C LEU A 15 -12.16 13.70 29.45
N GLU A 16 -12.53 14.98 29.55
CA GLU A 16 -13.53 15.58 28.65
C GLU A 16 -13.08 15.56 27.20
N LEU A 17 -11.82 15.94 26.94
CA LEU A 17 -11.23 15.86 25.61
C LEU A 17 -11.19 14.41 25.09
N THR A 18 -10.84 13.46 25.95
CA THR A 18 -10.85 12.03 25.61
C THR A 18 -12.25 11.59 25.18
N LYS A 19 -13.29 11.90 25.96
CA LYS A 19 -14.69 11.58 25.63
C LYS A 19 -15.15 12.25 24.34
N LYS A 20 -14.75 13.50 24.11
CA LYS A 20 -15.07 14.23 22.88
C LYS A 20 -14.46 13.57 21.65
N LEU A 21 -13.15 13.26 21.68
CA LEU A 21 -12.46 12.58 20.59
C LEU A 21 -13.01 11.16 20.36
N TRP A 22 -13.31 10.44 21.45
CA TRP A 22 -13.93 9.12 21.40
C TRP A 22 -15.28 9.14 20.67
N ASN A 23 -16.14 10.11 20.98
CA ASN A 23 -17.42 10.30 20.27
C ASN A 23 -17.22 10.64 18.79
N ILE A 24 -16.30 11.56 18.46
CA ILE A 24 -15.97 11.91 17.06
C ILE A 24 -15.46 10.69 16.28
N GLN A 25 -14.74 9.79 16.95
CA GLN A 25 -14.18 8.58 16.35
C GLN A 25 -15.16 7.40 16.32
N ASN A 26 -16.45 7.61 16.60
CA ASN A 26 -17.46 6.55 16.69
C ASN A 26 -17.03 5.42 17.64
N HIS A 27 -16.50 5.83 18.80
CA HIS A 27 -16.07 4.94 19.88
C HIS A 27 -14.94 3.99 19.52
N LYS A 28 -14.16 4.29 18.48
CA LYS A 28 -13.07 3.42 18.00
C LYS A 28 -11.70 4.04 18.22
N CYS A 29 -10.71 3.18 18.44
CA CYS A 29 -9.31 3.54 18.43
C CYS A 29 -8.88 4.00 17.04
N PHE A 30 -8.20 5.14 16.96
CA PHE A 30 -7.78 5.69 15.67
C PHE A 30 -6.83 4.75 14.90
N ILE A 31 -5.94 4.02 15.59
CA ILE A 31 -4.94 3.14 14.98
C ILE A 31 -5.53 1.80 14.56
N CYS A 32 -6.14 1.06 15.50
CA CYS A 32 -6.62 -0.29 15.21
C CYS A 32 -8.05 -0.36 14.70
N GLU A 33 -8.83 0.72 14.81
CA GLU A 33 -10.25 0.77 14.42
C GLU A 33 -11.16 -0.21 15.19
N GLU A 34 -10.65 -0.80 16.27
CA GLU A 34 -11.45 -1.56 17.24
C GLU A 34 -12.14 -0.61 18.23
N GLU A 35 -13.24 -1.06 18.81
CA GLU A 35 -13.99 -0.34 19.83
C GLU A 35 -13.10 -0.03 21.05
N ILE A 36 -13.32 1.16 21.63
CA ILE A 36 -12.78 1.60 22.90
C ILE A 36 -13.96 1.63 23.86
N ASP A 37 -13.87 0.87 24.93
CA ASP A 37 -14.67 1.05 26.13
C ASP A 37 -13.86 1.91 27.11
N LEU A 38 -14.34 3.12 27.42
CA LEU A 38 -13.61 4.06 28.28
C LEU A 38 -13.54 3.62 29.74
N ASP A 39 -14.41 2.70 30.17
CA ASP A 39 -14.41 2.16 31.54
C ASP A 39 -13.46 0.95 31.66
N LEU A 40 -13.27 0.20 30.56
CA LEU A 40 -12.45 -1.01 30.53
C LEU A 40 -11.06 -0.82 29.90
N ASN A 41 -10.85 0.21 29.09
CA ASN A 41 -9.62 0.38 28.31
C ASN A 41 -8.82 1.60 28.75
N THR A 42 -7.49 1.45 28.81
CA THR A 42 -6.58 2.58 28.94
C THR A 42 -6.36 3.24 27.58
N THR A 43 -6.43 4.57 27.55
CA THR A 43 -6.35 5.36 26.33
C THR A 43 -5.32 6.48 26.40
N ASN A 44 -4.78 6.85 25.24
CA ASN A 44 -3.92 8.01 25.08
C ASN A 44 -4.45 8.90 23.95
N ILE A 45 -4.35 10.21 24.16
CA ILE A 45 -4.49 11.23 23.12
C ILE A 45 -3.12 11.52 22.51
N ASP A 46 -3.05 11.58 21.18
CA ASP A 46 -1.84 11.91 20.44
C ASP A 46 -2.15 12.69 19.16
N HIS A 47 -1.14 13.34 18.58
CA HIS A 47 -1.28 14.10 17.34
C HIS A 47 -1.39 13.19 16.12
N ILE A 48 -2.39 13.43 15.27
CA ILE A 48 -2.54 12.78 13.96
C ILE A 48 -1.33 13.08 13.07
N VAL A 49 -0.99 14.36 12.95
CA VAL A 49 0.25 14.85 12.34
C VAL A 49 1.18 15.33 13.46
N PRO A 50 2.39 14.75 13.62
CA PRO A 50 3.30 15.13 14.69
C PRO A 50 3.74 16.59 14.60
N LEU A 51 4.05 17.22 15.74
CA LEU A 51 4.58 18.58 15.80
C LEU A 51 5.88 18.75 15.00
N ALA A 52 6.74 17.73 14.99
CA ALA A 52 7.96 17.71 14.18
C ALA A 52 7.69 17.86 12.67
N ASN A 53 6.51 17.43 12.22
CA ASN A 53 6.04 17.52 10.84
C ASN A 53 5.06 18.69 10.65
N LYS A 54 5.19 19.77 11.44
CA LYS A 54 4.34 20.98 11.39
C LYS A 54 2.85 20.69 11.69
N GLY A 55 2.56 19.63 12.44
CA GLY A 55 1.21 19.40 12.96
C GLY A 55 0.77 20.50 13.91
N LYS A 56 -0.53 20.81 13.94
CA LYS A 56 -1.09 21.79 14.87
C LYS A 56 -1.18 21.19 16.28
N ASP A 57 -0.82 21.96 17.30
CA ASP A 57 -1.04 21.58 18.71
C ASP A 57 -2.46 21.99 19.14
N ALA A 58 -3.46 21.33 18.56
CA ALA A 58 -4.88 21.67 18.75
C ALA A 58 -5.77 20.44 18.55
N GLU A 59 -6.98 20.49 19.12
CA GLU A 59 -7.95 19.37 19.11
C GLU A 59 -8.23 18.78 17.73
N VAL A 60 -8.27 19.61 16.70
CA VAL A 60 -8.49 19.19 15.30
C VAL A 60 -7.40 18.25 14.76
N ASN A 61 -6.26 18.17 15.44
CA ASN A 61 -5.14 17.30 15.10
C ASN A 61 -4.90 16.23 16.18
N PHE A 62 -5.82 16.04 17.13
CA PHE A 62 -5.73 14.98 18.12
C PHE A 62 -6.61 13.78 17.76
N ALA A 63 -6.19 12.62 18.24
CA ALA A 63 -6.97 11.41 18.16
C ALA A 63 -6.77 10.55 19.41
N VAL A 64 -7.82 9.84 19.82
CA VAL A 64 -7.75 8.87 20.93
C VAL A 64 -7.38 7.49 20.40
N THR A 65 -6.52 6.82 21.15
CA THR A 65 -5.98 5.50 20.83
C THR A 65 -5.98 4.62 22.07
N HIS A 66 -6.09 3.30 21.91
CA HIS A 66 -5.66 2.38 22.95
C HIS A 66 -4.21 2.66 23.35
N GLU A 67 -3.90 2.63 24.63
CA GLU A 67 -2.55 2.84 25.15
C GLU A 67 -1.55 1.87 24.50
N SER A 68 -1.92 0.60 24.35
CA SER A 68 -1.10 -0.42 23.70
C SER A 68 -0.80 -0.06 22.24
N CYS A 69 -1.80 0.38 21.47
CA CYS A 69 -1.60 0.84 20.10
C CYS A 69 -0.71 2.07 20.03
N ASN A 70 -0.87 3.02 20.96
CA ASN A 70 -0.03 4.22 21.01
C ASN A 70 1.43 3.86 21.27
N LYS A 71 1.71 2.97 22.24
CA LYS A 71 3.07 2.51 22.54
C LYS A 71 3.69 1.74 21.37
N SER A 72 2.93 0.87 20.72
CA SER A 72 3.44 0.04 19.62
C SER A 72 3.77 0.82 18.35
N LYS A 73 3.25 2.04 18.15
CA LYS A 73 3.53 2.82 16.94
C LYS A 73 4.98 3.33 16.84
N GLN A 74 5.71 3.38 17.96
CA GLN A 74 7.07 3.89 18.04
C GLN A 74 7.19 5.30 17.41
N ASP A 75 8.01 5.43 16.36
CA ASP A 75 8.29 6.68 15.63
C ASP A 75 7.23 7.01 14.57
N ALA A 76 6.30 6.09 14.29
CA ALA A 76 5.27 6.32 13.28
C ALA A 76 4.25 7.37 13.73
N ASN A 77 3.84 8.24 12.81
CA ASN A 77 2.67 9.08 13.01
C ASN A 77 1.39 8.21 13.05
N LEU A 78 0.28 8.76 13.57
CA LEU A 78 -0.95 7.96 13.75
C LEU A 78 -1.52 7.44 12.43
N LYS A 79 -1.38 8.20 11.32
CA LYS A 79 -1.84 7.75 9.99
C LYS A 79 -1.07 6.52 9.52
N ILE A 80 0.26 6.54 9.62
CA ILE A 80 1.13 5.43 9.27
C ILE A 80 0.87 4.24 10.19
N ALA A 81 0.78 4.47 11.50
CA ALA A 81 0.49 3.42 12.47
C ALA A 81 -0.82 2.69 12.13
N LYS A 82 -1.86 3.44 11.75
CA LYS A 82 -3.14 2.90 11.29
C LYS A 82 -2.99 2.02 10.04
N ILE A 83 -2.23 2.47 9.05
CA ILE A 83 -1.98 1.70 7.82
C ILE A 83 -1.21 0.41 8.13
N LEU A 84 -0.16 0.48 8.95
CA LEU A 84 0.61 -0.69 9.38
C LEU A 84 -0.24 -1.68 10.16
N GLN A 85 -1.17 -1.19 10.99
CA GLN A 85 -2.11 -2.04 11.70
C GLN A 85 -3.10 -2.73 10.76
N LYS A 86 -3.57 -2.06 9.70
CA LYS A 86 -4.37 -2.70 8.63
C LYS A 86 -3.60 -3.81 7.93
N LEU A 87 -2.35 -3.54 7.54
CA LEU A 87 -1.48 -4.55 6.93
C LEU A 87 -1.27 -5.75 7.88
N SER A 88 -1.03 -5.48 9.17
CA SER A 88 -0.85 -6.54 10.17
C SER A 88 -2.10 -7.43 10.30
N LYS A 89 -3.30 -6.83 10.27
CA LYS A 89 -4.57 -7.58 10.26
C LYS A 89 -4.68 -8.49 9.03
N ILE A 90 -4.34 -7.98 7.84
CA ILE A 90 -4.31 -8.78 6.60
C ILE A 90 -3.34 -9.95 6.76
N GLN A 91 -2.09 -9.68 7.15
CA GLN A 91 -1.06 -10.70 7.34
C GLN A 91 -1.46 -11.78 8.33
N LYS A 92 -1.98 -11.39 9.50
CA LYS A 92 -2.47 -12.34 10.52
C LYS A 92 -3.65 -13.17 10.01
N SER A 93 -4.60 -12.55 9.30
CA SER A 93 -5.72 -13.29 8.73
C SER A 93 -5.26 -14.34 7.72
N ILE A 94 -4.33 -14.01 6.83
CA ILE A 94 -3.81 -14.95 5.84
C ILE A 94 -3.00 -16.06 6.52
N GLN A 95 -2.08 -15.71 7.43
CA GLN A 95 -1.29 -16.67 8.18
C GLN A 95 -2.18 -17.68 8.93
N SER A 96 -3.26 -17.22 9.56
CA SER A 96 -4.20 -18.10 10.28
C SER A 96 -4.99 -19.05 9.38
N LYS A 97 -5.26 -18.65 8.11
CA LYS A 97 -6.10 -19.41 7.17
C LYS A 97 -5.30 -20.37 6.29
N THR A 98 -4.06 -20.01 5.94
CA THR A 98 -3.28 -20.72 4.92
C THR A 98 -1.90 -21.16 5.38
N SER A 99 -1.47 -20.75 6.59
CA SER A 99 -0.10 -20.93 7.08
C SER A 99 0.98 -20.29 6.21
N LYS A 100 0.61 -19.39 5.28
CA LYS A 100 1.53 -18.67 4.39
C LYS A 100 1.56 -17.17 4.73
N SER A 101 2.68 -16.53 4.39
CA SER A 101 2.81 -15.07 4.41
C SER A 101 1.89 -14.43 3.37
N ALA A 102 1.24 -13.31 3.74
CA ALA A 102 0.43 -12.55 2.79
C ALA A 102 1.29 -11.96 1.67
N SER A 103 0.76 -11.94 0.44
CA SER A 103 1.42 -11.36 -0.73
C SER A 103 0.68 -10.13 -1.26
N LEU A 104 1.14 -9.56 -2.37
CA LEU A 104 0.43 -8.46 -3.04
C LEU A 104 -1.01 -8.85 -3.42
N LYS A 105 -1.25 -10.14 -3.71
CA LYS A 105 -2.59 -10.69 -3.99
C LYS A 105 -3.58 -10.37 -2.88
N ASP A 106 -3.16 -10.52 -1.62
CA ASP A 106 -4.04 -10.35 -0.47
C ASP A 106 -4.31 -8.87 -0.19
N ILE A 107 -3.32 -8.00 -0.44
CA ILE A 107 -3.48 -6.54 -0.39
C ILE A 107 -4.47 -6.10 -1.47
N LEU A 108 -4.27 -6.52 -2.73
CA LEU A 108 -5.17 -6.20 -3.84
C LEU A 108 -6.60 -6.60 -3.50
N LYS A 109 -6.84 -7.84 -3.07
CA LYS A 109 -8.17 -8.32 -2.67
C LYS A 109 -8.79 -7.48 -1.54
N SER A 110 -8.00 -7.13 -0.51
CA SER A 110 -8.47 -6.31 0.60
C SER A 110 -8.84 -4.87 0.18
N TYR A 111 -8.32 -4.42 -0.96
CA TYR A 111 -8.53 -3.09 -1.53
C TYR A 111 -9.36 -3.13 -2.82
N ASN A 112 -10.17 -4.18 -3.01
CA ASN A 112 -11.10 -4.31 -4.14
C ASN A 112 -10.43 -4.47 -5.52
N GLY A 113 -9.15 -4.84 -5.55
CA GLY A 113 -8.37 -5.11 -6.75
C GLY A 113 -8.57 -6.53 -7.30
N SER A 114 -7.85 -6.86 -8.38
CA SER A 114 -7.82 -8.20 -9.01
C SER A 114 -9.20 -8.74 -9.41
N LYS A 115 -9.99 -7.92 -10.10
CA LYS A 115 -11.38 -8.20 -10.47
C LYS A 115 -11.59 -8.46 -11.96
N TYR A 116 -10.97 -7.65 -12.81
CA TYR A 116 -11.33 -7.56 -14.22
C TYR A 116 -10.19 -7.98 -15.12
N GLU A 117 -10.55 -8.58 -16.24
CA GLU A 117 -9.64 -8.92 -17.33
C GLU A 117 -9.25 -7.66 -18.11
N PHE A 118 -7.99 -7.60 -18.52
CA PHE A 118 -7.42 -6.51 -19.27
C PHE A 118 -7.67 -6.72 -20.76
N LYS A 119 -8.60 -5.94 -21.32
CA LYS A 119 -8.91 -5.96 -22.75
C LYS A 119 -7.95 -5.04 -23.51
N TYR A 120 -7.19 -5.61 -24.44
CA TYR A 120 -6.23 -4.89 -25.26
C TYR A 120 -6.17 -5.44 -26.68
N LYS A 121 -5.54 -4.66 -27.56
CA LYS A 121 -5.08 -5.09 -28.88
C LYS A 121 -3.78 -4.38 -29.23
N ILE A 122 -2.96 -5.02 -30.05
CA ILE A 122 -1.71 -4.45 -30.55
C ILE A 122 -1.92 -4.08 -32.02
N GLU A 123 -1.63 -2.83 -32.38
CA GLU A 123 -1.70 -2.32 -33.75
C GLU A 123 -0.35 -1.69 -34.11
N GLY A 124 0.48 -2.43 -34.85
CA GLY A 124 1.84 -1.99 -35.15
C GLY A 124 2.70 -1.89 -33.88
N MET A 125 3.17 -0.68 -33.58
CA MET A 125 3.98 -0.37 -32.39
C MET A 125 3.17 0.33 -31.31
N GLU A 126 1.85 0.14 -31.27
CA GLU A 126 0.97 0.72 -30.26
C GLU A 126 0.13 -0.36 -29.56
N LEU A 127 0.01 -0.24 -28.24
CA LEU A 127 -0.94 -0.99 -27.43
C LEU A 127 -2.19 -0.14 -27.23
N LYS A 128 -3.36 -0.65 -27.62
CA LYS A 128 -4.66 -0.03 -27.39
C LYS A 128 -5.45 -0.82 -26.36
N TYR A 129 -6.06 -0.15 -25.39
CA TYR A 129 -6.72 -0.81 -24.25
C TYR A 129 -7.85 0.04 -23.66
N SER A 130 -8.64 -0.55 -22.76
CA SER A 130 -9.74 0.15 -22.07
C SER A 130 -10.02 -0.45 -20.69
N PHE A 131 -10.74 0.29 -19.84
CA PHE A 131 -11.14 -0.12 -18.49
C PHE A 131 -12.67 -0.05 -18.29
N SER A 132 -13.42 -0.60 -19.24
CA SER A 132 -14.88 -0.46 -19.30
C SER A 132 -15.62 -1.02 -18.08
N ASP A 133 -15.07 -2.04 -17.41
CA ASP A 133 -15.74 -2.72 -16.29
C ASP A 133 -15.79 -1.87 -15.01
N ILE A 134 -15.01 -0.77 -14.96
CA ILE A 134 -15.11 0.27 -13.92
C ILE A 134 -15.88 1.51 -14.40
N GLY A 135 -16.58 1.41 -15.52
CA GLY A 135 -17.33 2.53 -16.13
C GLY A 135 -16.48 3.50 -16.93
N ASP A 136 -15.18 3.21 -17.16
CA ASP A 136 -14.33 4.01 -18.02
C ASP A 136 -14.38 3.51 -19.46
N ASN A 137 -15.28 4.09 -20.25
CA ASN A 137 -15.50 3.74 -21.65
C ASN A 137 -14.47 4.35 -22.61
N LYS A 138 -13.43 5.03 -22.10
CA LYS A 138 -12.38 5.58 -22.96
C LYS A 138 -11.48 4.48 -23.49
N THR A 139 -11.06 4.64 -24.73
CA THR A 139 -9.95 3.88 -25.31
C THR A 139 -8.66 4.66 -25.10
N TYR A 140 -7.66 3.97 -24.57
CA TYR A 140 -6.31 4.48 -24.36
C TYR A 140 -5.36 3.85 -25.37
N GLN A 141 -4.27 4.55 -25.66
CA GLN A 141 -3.19 4.02 -26.49
C GLN A 141 -1.84 4.45 -25.93
N THR A 142 -0.85 3.57 -26.02
CA THR A 142 0.53 3.83 -25.59
C THR A 142 1.51 3.22 -26.59
N PRO A 143 2.67 3.85 -26.85
CA PRO A 143 3.70 3.26 -27.69
C PRO A 143 4.32 2.02 -27.04
N ILE A 144 4.69 1.07 -27.88
CA ILE A 144 5.47 -0.11 -27.54
C ILE A 144 6.94 0.20 -27.79
N TYR A 145 7.78 -0.15 -26.84
CA TYR A 145 9.23 0.00 -26.89
C TYR A 145 9.90 -1.36 -26.92
N THR A 146 10.86 -1.53 -27.82
CA THR A 146 11.67 -2.74 -27.91
C THR A 146 13.01 -2.50 -27.24
N ASP A 147 13.39 -3.34 -26.29
CA ASP A 147 14.71 -3.29 -25.69
C ASP A 147 15.80 -3.66 -26.72
N ASN A 148 16.87 -2.87 -26.76
CA ASN A 148 17.90 -3.02 -27.78
C ASN A 148 18.68 -4.34 -27.67
N LEU A 149 18.85 -4.88 -26.46
CA LEU A 149 19.66 -6.06 -26.20
C LEU A 149 18.79 -7.31 -26.10
N SER A 150 17.75 -7.26 -25.26
CA SER A 150 16.90 -8.41 -25.01
C SER A 150 15.87 -8.64 -26.10
N LYS A 151 15.55 -7.61 -26.89
CA LYS A 151 14.45 -7.57 -27.88
C LYS A 151 13.05 -7.71 -27.28
N GLU A 152 12.94 -7.68 -25.96
CA GLU A 152 11.67 -7.71 -25.24
C GLU A 152 10.87 -6.44 -25.55
N GLN A 153 9.56 -6.60 -25.76
CA GLN A 153 8.65 -5.50 -26.00
C GLN A 153 7.99 -5.07 -24.69
N THR A 154 7.98 -3.77 -24.42
CA THR A 154 7.37 -3.21 -23.21
C THR A 154 6.60 -1.94 -23.48
N CYS A 155 5.63 -1.63 -22.65
CA CYS A 155 4.93 -0.35 -22.65
C CYS A 155 4.74 0.18 -21.23
N PHE A 156 4.33 1.43 -21.11
CA PHE A 156 4.02 2.07 -19.84
C PHE A 156 2.56 2.48 -19.82
N ILE A 157 1.83 2.04 -18.78
CA ILE A 157 0.41 2.32 -18.63
C ILE A 157 0.07 2.61 -17.16
N GLU A 158 -0.90 3.51 -16.96
CA GLU A 158 -1.55 3.71 -15.67
C GLU A 158 -2.74 2.75 -15.56
N VAL A 159 -2.75 1.90 -14.53
CA VAL A 159 -3.70 0.78 -14.40
C VAL A 159 -4.47 0.89 -13.08
N PRO A 160 -5.81 0.85 -13.10
CA PRO A 160 -6.62 0.73 -11.89
C PRO A 160 -6.33 -0.56 -11.13
N VAL A 161 -6.37 -0.51 -9.80
CA VAL A 161 -6.08 -1.68 -8.94
C VAL A 161 -7.01 -2.87 -9.22
N GLU A 162 -8.22 -2.61 -9.72
CA GLU A 162 -9.21 -3.59 -10.15
C GLU A 162 -8.72 -4.49 -11.28
N TYR A 163 -7.78 -4.02 -12.12
CA TYR A 163 -7.20 -4.78 -13.24
C TYR A 163 -5.84 -5.40 -12.91
N LEU A 164 -5.27 -5.09 -11.75
CA LEU A 164 -3.97 -5.59 -11.34
C LEU A 164 -4.09 -6.89 -10.56
N TYR A 165 -3.21 -7.83 -10.89
CA TYR A 165 -3.06 -9.13 -10.24
C TYR A 165 -1.63 -9.28 -9.75
N HIS A 166 -1.42 -10.19 -8.81
CA HIS A 166 -0.07 -10.60 -8.40
C HIS A 166 0.36 -11.82 -9.20
N ASP A 167 1.59 -11.80 -9.72
CA ASP A 167 2.20 -12.92 -10.39
C ASP A 167 2.86 -13.88 -9.38
N GLU A 168 2.15 -14.94 -9.04
CA GLU A 168 2.62 -15.96 -8.11
C GLU A 168 3.64 -16.94 -8.75
N ILE A 169 3.80 -16.90 -10.08
CA ILE A 169 4.71 -17.80 -10.83
C ILE A 169 6.12 -17.20 -10.82
N ILE A 170 6.28 -15.98 -11.33
CA ILE A 170 7.58 -15.31 -11.41
C ILE A 170 8.02 -14.82 -10.03
N ASN A 171 7.08 -14.44 -9.16
CA ASN A 171 7.39 -13.90 -7.84
C ASN A 171 6.53 -14.54 -6.73
N PRO A 172 6.91 -15.72 -6.24
CA PRO A 172 6.12 -16.47 -5.26
C PRO A 172 6.21 -15.93 -3.82
N ARG A 173 6.88 -14.79 -3.59
CA ARG A 173 7.24 -14.33 -2.23
C ARG A 173 6.14 -13.50 -1.59
N GLY A 174 5.99 -13.65 -0.28
CA GLY A 174 5.14 -12.78 0.53
C GLY A 174 5.74 -11.38 0.75
N ILE A 175 4.88 -10.46 1.19
CA ILE A 175 5.25 -9.13 1.65
C ILE A 175 5.99 -9.24 2.99
N ASN A 176 7.17 -8.64 3.07
CA ASN A 176 8.02 -8.63 4.26
C ASN A 176 8.00 -7.26 4.95
N ASN A 177 8.72 -7.13 6.07
CA ASN A 177 8.72 -5.94 6.91
C ASN A 177 9.27 -4.67 6.23
N SER A 178 9.98 -4.78 5.10
CA SER A 178 10.51 -3.62 4.37
C SER A 178 9.42 -2.70 3.82
N ILE A 179 8.21 -3.23 3.61
CA ILE A 179 7.06 -2.43 3.14
C ILE A 179 6.75 -1.26 4.08
N GLY A 180 6.99 -1.41 5.38
CA GLY A 180 6.77 -0.33 6.34
C GLY A 180 7.66 0.89 6.09
N LYS A 181 8.91 0.67 5.62
CA LYS A 181 9.81 1.75 5.20
C LYS A 181 9.27 2.44 3.94
N LEU A 182 8.78 1.67 2.97
CA LEU A 182 8.20 2.22 1.74
C LEU A 182 6.93 3.05 2.00
N ILE A 183 6.05 2.58 2.89
CA ILE A 183 4.85 3.35 3.29
C ILE A 183 5.26 4.68 3.91
N LYS A 184 6.25 4.69 4.81
CA LYS A 184 6.79 5.93 5.41
C LYS A 184 7.41 6.86 4.35
N GLU A 185 8.11 6.33 3.35
CA GLU A 185 8.71 7.14 2.28
C GLU A 185 7.66 7.74 1.34
N PHE A 186 6.66 6.97 0.93
CA PHE A 186 5.60 7.48 0.05
C PHE A 186 4.66 8.47 0.75
N ASP A 187 4.44 8.35 2.07
CA ASP A 187 3.69 9.36 2.85
C ASP A 187 4.36 10.73 2.84
N LYS A 188 5.69 10.78 2.67
CA LYS A 188 6.44 12.04 2.47
C LYS A 188 6.27 12.64 1.07
N GLN A 189 5.49 12.00 0.19
CA GLN A 189 5.30 12.39 -1.21
C GLN A 189 6.58 12.35 -2.05
N ASN A 190 7.56 11.54 -1.64
CA ASN A 190 8.74 11.28 -2.46
C ASN A 190 8.35 10.48 -3.71
N PRO A 191 8.91 10.79 -4.90
CA PRO A 191 8.56 10.10 -6.13
C PRO A 191 9.05 8.65 -6.10
N GLN A 192 8.27 7.75 -6.70
CA GLN A 192 8.72 6.39 -6.95
C GLN A 192 9.72 6.39 -8.11
N LEU A 193 10.98 6.05 -7.83
CA LEU A 193 12.06 6.07 -8.83
C LEU A 193 11.97 4.91 -9.84
N HIS A 194 11.44 3.77 -9.42
CA HIS A 194 11.36 2.55 -10.26
C HIS A 194 9.96 1.98 -10.22
N LEU A 195 9.34 1.85 -11.39
CA LEU A 195 7.98 1.31 -11.58
C LEU A 195 7.89 -0.17 -11.19
N SER A 196 6.68 -0.61 -10.85
CA SER A 196 6.41 -2.05 -10.76
C SER A 196 6.37 -2.65 -12.16
N LEU A 197 6.87 -3.88 -12.28
CA LEU A 197 6.90 -4.60 -13.55
C LEU A 197 5.73 -5.59 -13.59
N ALA A 198 5.06 -5.64 -14.73
CA ALA A 198 3.94 -6.52 -14.97
C ALA A 198 4.08 -7.21 -16.32
N ARG A 199 3.35 -8.31 -16.50
CA ARG A 199 3.13 -8.96 -17.79
C ARG A 199 1.65 -9.25 -17.96
N ILE A 200 1.26 -9.53 -19.20
CA ILE A 200 -0.07 -10.01 -19.51
C ILE A 200 -0.03 -11.55 -19.55
N GLU A 201 -0.92 -12.20 -18.81
CA GLU A 201 -1.14 -13.65 -18.86
C GLU A 201 -2.62 -13.94 -18.65
N ASP A 202 -3.23 -14.70 -19.57
CA ASP A 202 -4.66 -15.03 -19.58
C ASP A 202 -5.53 -13.78 -19.40
N ASP A 203 -5.28 -12.76 -20.23
CA ASP A 203 -5.95 -11.46 -20.17
C ASP A 203 -5.87 -10.77 -18.80
N ARG A 204 -4.82 -11.01 -18.01
CA ARG A 204 -4.61 -10.35 -16.70
C ARG A 204 -3.27 -9.68 -16.62
N LEU A 205 -3.26 -8.44 -16.12
CA LEU A 205 -2.03 -7.70 -15.81
C LEU A 205 -1.46 -8.16 -14.46
N LYS A 206 -0.47 -9.06 -14.51
CA LYS A 206 0.14 -9.67 -13.33
C LYS A 206 1.46 -8.95 -12.98
N ILE A 207 1.51 -8.32 -11.81
CA ILE A 207 2.72 -7.70 -11.24
C ILE A 207 3.63 -8.80 -10.72
N PHE A 208 4.82 -8.89 -11.32
CA PHE A 208 5.86 -9.83 -10.92
C PHE A 208 7.02 -9.15 -10.18
N ASP A 209 7.32 -7.88 -10.42
CA ASP A 209 8.36 -7.17 -9.66
C ASP A 209 7.85 -5.85 -9.04
N GLY A 210 8.46 -5.47 -7.91
CA GLY A 210 8.07 -4.26 -7.17
C GLY A 210 6.82 -4.46 -6.33
N GLN A 211 6.56 -5.67 -5.84
CA GLN A 211 5.36 -5.98 -5.06
C GLN A 211 5.21 -5.16 -3.77
N HIS A 212 6.31 -4.88 -3.05
CA HIS A 212 6.25 -4.04 -1.84
C HIS A 212 5.96 -2.58 -2.18
N LYS A 213 6.41 -2.08 -3.35
CA LYS A 213 6.12 -0.72 -3.82
C LYS A 213 4.64 -0.57 -4.19
N ALA A 214 4.13 -1.51 -4.98
CA ALA A 214 2.71 -1.56 -5.33
C ALA A 214 1.84 -1.67 -4.07
N GLY A 215 2.18 -2.62 -3.18
CA GLY A 215 1.47 -2.80 -1.92
C GLY A 215 1.47 -1.55 -1.04
N ALA A 216 2.61 -0.87 -0.89
CA ALA A 216 2.70 0.35 -0.09
C ALA A 216 1.81 1.48 -0.63
N GLN A 217 1.80 1.70 -1.94
CA GLN A 217 0.94 2.72 -2.56
C GLN A 217 -0.55 2.39 -2.40
N ILE A 218 -0.93 1.13 -2.61
CA ILE A 218 -2.32 0.67 -2.43
C ILE A 218 -2.77 0.87 -0.98
N LEU A 219 -1.91 0.51 -0.01
CA LEU A 219 -2.16 0.69 1.42
C LEU A 219 -2.37 2.16 1.80
N LEU A 220 -1.67 3.09 1.12
CA LEU A 220 -1.82 4.54 1.25
C LEU A 220 -3.08 5.10 0.54
N GLY A 221 -3.82 4.25 -0.18
CA GLY A 221 -5.11 4.60 -0.78
C GLY A 221 -5.07 4.90 -2.28
N THR A 222 -3.92 4.75 -2.93
CA THR A 222 -3.80 4.91 -4.38
C THR A 222 -4.73 3.93 -5.13
N LYS A 223 -5.45 4.43 -6.13
CA LYS A 223 -6.40 3.66 -6.94
C LYS A 223 -5.85 3.21 -8.30
N LYS A 224 -4.75 3.79 -8.75
CA LYS A 224 -4.10 3.47 -10.02
C LYS A 224 -2.59 3.45 -9.88
N LEU A 225 -1.92 2.52 -10.55
CA LEU A 225 -0.47 2.42 -10.54
C LEU A 225 0.08 2.57 -11.95
N VAL A 226 1.14 3.35 -12.10
CA VAL A 226 1.94 3.34 -13.34
C VAL A 226 2.83 2.10 -13.31
N VAL A 227 2.71 1.26 -14.34
CA VAL A 227 3.45 0.00 -14.45
C VAL A 227 4.14 -0.09 -15.81
N ARG A 228 5.29 -0.77 -15.83
CA ARG A 228 5.91 -1.21 -17.07
C ARG A 228 5.41 -2.62 -17.39
N VAL A 229 4.74 -2.77 -18.52
CA VAL A 229 4.15 -4.05 -18.94
C VAL A 229 5.02 -4.67 -20.02
N PHE A 230 5.43 -5.91 -19.81
CA PHE A 230 6.07 -6.75 -20.82
C PHE A 230 5.00 -7.44 -21.67
N LEU A 231 5.15 -7.32 -22.99
CA LEU A 231 4.25 -7.88 -24.00
C LEU A 231 4.87 -9.16 -24.56
N GLU A 232 4.14 -10.27 -24.42
CA GLU A 232 4.57 -11.62 -24.85
C GLU A 232 6.02 -11.98 -24.47
N PRO A 233 6.43 -11.77 -23.19
CA PRO A 233 7.83 -11.97 -22.82
C PRO A 233 8.23 -13.44 -22.74
N ASN A 234 9.53 -13.69 -22.87
CA ASN A 234 10.09 -14.99 -22.50
C ASN A 234 10.04 -15.17 -20.97
N ILE A 235 9.12 -16.02 -20.50
CA ILE A 235 8.84 -16.23 -19.07
C ILE A 235 10.03 -16.83 -18.32
N ASP A 236 10.72 -17.79 -18.92
CA ASP A 236 11.89 -18.43 -18.30
C ASP A 236 12.99 -17.40 -18.08
N ARG A 237 13.27 -16.58 -19.10
CA ARG A 237 14.25 -15.50 -19.02
C ARG A 237 13.88 -14.45 -17.99
N LEU A 238 12.60 -14.04 -17.93
CA LEU A 238 12.14 -13.10 -16.91
C LEU A 238 12.28 -13.68 -15.50
N THR A 239 11.94 -14.94 -15.32
CA THR A 239 12.03 -15.63 -14.02
C THR A 239 13.47 -15.75 -13.56
N GLU A 240 14.37 -16.18 -14.45
CA GLU A 240 15.80 -16.26 -14.19
C GLU A 240 16.38 -14.89 -13.84
N THR A 241 16.09 -13.87 -14.66
CA THR A 241 16.59 -12.51 -14.46
C THR A 241 16.09 -11.91 -13.15
N ASN A 242 14.79 -12.07 -12.84
CA ASN A 242 14.21 -11.57 -11.59
C ASN A 242 14.87 -12.24 -10.38
N THR A 243 15.12 -13.55 -10.46
CA THR A 243 15.81 -14.30 -9.42
C THR A 243 17.27 -13.86 -9.26
N MET A 244 18.01 -13.69 -10.36
CA MET A 244 19.42 -13.28 -10.33
C MET A 244 19.63 -11.84 -9.85
N LEU A 245 18.79 -10.89 -10.29
CA LEU A 245 18.86 -9.49 -9.87
C LEU A 245 18.68 -9.34 -8.34
N GLU A 246 17.87 -10.21 -7.74
CA GLU A 246 17.71 -10.26 -6.29
C GLU A 246 18.97 -10.74 -5.58
N TYR A 247 19.62 -11.79 -6.08
CA TYR A 247 20.89 -12.25 -5.52
C TYR A 247 22.03 -11.23 -5.69
N SER A 248 22.09 -10.54 -6.84
CA SER A 248 23.12 -9.52 -7.07
C SER A 248 22.91 -8.28 -6.20
N THR A 249 21.66 -7.89 -5.93
CA THR A 249 21.37 -6.74 -5.04
C THR A 249 21.55 -7.08 -3.56
N ALA A 250 21.35 -8.34 -3.16
CA ALA A 250 21.60 -8.79 -1.79
C ALA A 250 23.09 -8.81 -1.41
N ASN A 251 24.00 -8.96 -2.40
CA ASN A 251 25.45 -8.99 -2.19
C ASN A 251 26.16 -7.65 -2.45
N CYS A 252 25.41 -6.58 -2.77
CA CYS A 252 25.96 -5.24 -3.02
C CYS A 252 25.69 -4.24 -1.87
N PHE A 253 25.24 -4.71 -0.70
CA PHE A 253 25.10 -3.90 0.52
C PHE A 253 25.82 -4.54 1.70
#